data_AF-A0A1W9S1S3-F1
#
_entry.id   AF-A0A1W9S1S3-F1
#
_cell.length_a   1.000
_cell.length_b   1.000
_cell.length_c   1.000
_cell.angle_alpha   90.00
_cell.angle_beta   90.00
_cell.angle_gamma   90.00
#
_symmetry.space_group_name_H-M   'P 1'
#
loop_
_entity.id
_entity.type
_entity.pdbx_description
1 polymer ?
#
loop_
_entity_poly.entity_id
_entity_poly.type
_entity_poly.pdbx_seq_one_letter_code
_entity_poly.pdbx_strand_id
1 'polypeptide(L)'
;MSRNIRLSLFNLAISILKLIVMSKLTRSEREKLKTMVLKILRDNPDKTGLSPDEWGFVAIDELISICEVKIPWARESWVVDLLKDPDFEILEGKYVRARDGHNYYVEPEPEVAEPPGVLYAVVPKIMLKTVLKSGLKTLKGRFTRLYQTVDEAWYFSMKGSGSDVIISIKSQKAYEKGVKFFLSQRCYNVRYIPPEYLSVKIPRGEFEK
;
A
#
# COMPACT_ATOMS: atom_id res chain seq x y z
N MET A 1 -46.16 39.53 -3.47
CA MET A 1 -46.52 38.23 -2.86
C MET A 1 -45.81 37.02 -3.49
N SER A 2 -45.50 37.02 -4.80
CA SER A 2 -44.92 35.88 -5.54
C SER A 2 -43.43 35.56 -5.26
N ARG A 3 -42.58 36.57 -4.98
CA ARG A 3 -41.12 36.38 -4.82
C ARG A 3 -40.72 35.58 -3.57
N ASN A 4 -41.37 35.83 -2.44
CA ASN A 4 -41.07 35.16 -1.17
C ASN A 4 -41.44 33.68 -1.19
N ILE A 5 -42.50 33.31 -1.90
CA ILE A 5 -42.95 31.92 -2.05
C ILE A 5 -41.95 31.13 -2.92
N ARG A 6 -41.44 31.73 -4.02
CA ARG A 6 -40.42 31.10 -4.87
C ARG A 6 -39.09 30.89 -4.14
N LEU A 7 -38.64 31.88 -3.35
CA LEU A 7 -37.44 31.75 -2.51
C LEU A 7 -37.60 30.66 -1.43
N SER A 8 -38.78 30.57 -0.81
CA SER A 8 -39.09 29.53 0.17
C SER A 8 -39.07 28.13 -0.44
N LEU A 9 -39.68 27.94 -1.62
CA LEU A 9 -39.70 26.65 -2.30
C LEU A 9 -38.31 26.24 -2.79
N PHE A 10 -37.48 27.19 -3.23
CA PHE A 10 -36.10 26.93 -3.64
C PHE A 10 -35.22 26.51 -2.45
N ASN A 11 -35.34 27.19 -1.30
CA ASN A 11 -34.61 26.82 -0.08
C ASN A 11 -35.06 25.47 0.49
N LEU A 12 -36.36 25.16 0.39
CA LEU A 12 -36.90 23.86 0.76
C LEU A 12 -36.37 22.76 -0.17
N ALA A 13 -36.34 23.00 -1.48
CA ALA A 13 -35.77 22.08 -2.47
C ALA A 13 -34.26 21.86 -2.23
N ILE A 14 -33.48 22.90 -1.91
CA ILE A 14 -32.07 22.77 -1.53
C ILE A 14 -31.92 21.99 -0.21
N SER A 15 -32.78 22.21 0.77
CA SER A 15 -32.75 21.47 2.04
C SER A 15 -33.09 20.00 1.86
N ILE A 16 -34.11 19.69 1.04
CA ILE A 16 -34.49 18.33 0.67
C ILE A 16 -33.36 17.68 -0.13
N LEU A 17 -32.75 18.38 -1.09
CA LEU A 17 -31.62 17.89 -1.86
C LEU A 17 -30.41 17.63 -0.95
N LYS A 18 -30.10 18.53 0.01
CA LYS A 18 -29.10 18.29 1.04
C LYS A 18 -29.43 17.08 1.90
N LEU A 19 -30.68 16.89 2.33
CA LEU A 19 -31.12 15.73 3.11
C LEU A 19 -31.01 14.41 2.32
N ILE A 20 -31.33 14.43 1.02
CA ILE A 20 -31.19 13.27 0.12
C ILE A 20 -29.70 12.94 -0.14
N VAL A 21 -28.86 13.97 -0.24
CA VAL A 21 -27.40 13.85 -0.40
C VAL A 21 -26.71 13.42 0.91
N MET A 22 -27.26 13.81 2.07
CA MET A 22 -26.73 13.53 3.41
C MET A 22 -27.39 12.33 4.10
N SER A 23 -28.24 11.55 3.43
CA SER A 23 -28.87 10.39 4.05
C SER A 23 -27.78 9.41 4.51
N LYS A 24 -27.72 9.17 5.83
CA LYS A 24 -26.82 8.15 6.39
C LYS A 24 -27.28 6.78 5.92
N LEU A 25 -26.33 5.92 5.55
CA LEU A 25 -26.59 4.51 5.27
C LEU A 25 -27.41 3.90 6.41
N THR A 26 -28.47 3.17 6.08
CA THR A 26 -29.09 2.27 7.06
C THR A 26 -28.10 1.19 7.47
N ARG A 27 -28.31 0.55 8.63
CA ARG A 27 -27.46 -0.57 9.08
C ARG A 27 -27.39 -1.69 8.04
N SER A 28 -28.52 -2.04 7.42
CA SER A 28 -28.61 -3.08 6.39
C SER A 28 -27.81 -2.71 5.14
N GLU A 29 -27.93 -1.46 4.67
CA GLU A 29 -27.16 -0.98 3.53
C GLU A 29 -25.65 -0.92 3.83
N ARG A 30 -25.27 -0.52 5.05
CA ARG A 30 -23.85 -0.51 5.46
C ARG A 30 -23.26 -1.91 5.44
N GLU A 31 -23.95 -2.91 6.00
CA GLU A 31 -23.49 -4.31 5.97
C GLU A 31 -23.44 -4.87 4.53
N LYS A 32 -24.42 -4.53 3.69
CA LYS A 32 -24.42 -4.90 2.28
C LYS A 32 -23.23 -4.28 1.54
N LEU A 33 -22.96 -2.99 1.76
CA LEU A 33 -21.80 -2.30 1.18
C LEU A 33 -20.51 -2.97 1.64
N LYS A 34 -20.37 -3.19 2.95
CA LYS A 34 -19.22 -3.86 3.57
C LYS A 34 -18.93 -5.21 2.93
N THR A 35 -19.96 -6.04 2.80
CA THR A 35 -19.86 -7.37 2.16
C THR A 35 -19.37 -7.27 0.73
N MET A 36 -19.91 -6.33 -0.06
CA MET A 36 -19.54 -6.17 -1.47
C MET A 36 -18.11 -5.61 -1.63
N VAL A 37 -17.70 -4.65 -0.81
CA VAL A 37 -16.34 -4.09 -0.83
C VAL A 37 -15.31 -5.13 -0.39
N LEU A 38 -15.58 -5.87 0.70
CA LEU A 38 -14.70 -6.97 1.12
C LEU A 38 -14.59 -8.04 0.04
N LYS A 39 -15.68 -8.36 -0.65
CA LYS A 39 -15.64 -9.28 -1.79
C LYS A 39 -14.72 -8.80 -2.90
N ILE A 40 -14.78 -7.51 -3.26
CA ILE A 40 -13.90 -6.90 -4.26
C ILE A 40 -12.42 -7.04 -3.83
N LEU A 41 -12.11 -6.78 -2.56
CA LEU A 41 -10.75 -6.82 -2.04
C LEU A 41 -10.21 -8.24 -1.78
N ARG A 42 -11.08 -9.22 -1.48
CA ARG A 42 -10.70 -10.58 -1.06
C ARG A 42 -10.74 -11.63 -2.16
N ASP A 43 -11.67 -11.56 -3.11
CA ASP A 43 -11.91 -12.71 -3.99
C ASP A 43 -10.96 -12.76 -5.19
N ASN A 44 -10.73 -11.63 -5.87
CA ASN A 44 -9.76 -11.52 -6.97
C ASN A 44 -9.72 -10.07 -7.51
N PRO A 45 -8.96 -9.15 -6.90
CA PRO A 45 -8.89 -7.75 -7.34
C PRO A 45 -8.47 -7.61 -8.82
N ASP A 46 -7.57 -8.46 -9.32
CA ASP A 46 -7.11 -8.46 -10.73
C ASP A 46 -8.27 -8.60 -11.72
N LYS A 47 -9.25 -9.47 -11.42
CA LYS A 47 -10.46 -9.66 -12.24
C LYS A 47 -11.43 -8.48 -12.21
N THR A 48 -11.22 -7.55 -11.27
CA THR A 48 -12.01 -6.32 -11.17
C THR A 48 -11.31 -5.10 -11.77
N GLY A 49 -10.06 -5.25 -12.22
CA GLY A 49 -9.21 -4.16 -12.70
C GLY A 49 -8.41 -3.47 -11.60
N LEU A 50 -8.48 -3.95 -10.35
CA LEU A 50 -7.58 -3.53 -9.27
C LEU A 50 -6.24 -4.24 -9.40
N SER A 51 -5.16 -3.55 -9.06
CA SER A 51 -3.82 -4.13 -8.99
C SER A 51 -3.34 -4.08 -7.53
N PRO A 52 -3.60 -5.12 -6.71
CA PRO A 52 -3.10 -5.16 -5.34
C PRO A 52 -1.57 -5.26 -5.35
N ASP A 53 -0.93 -4.65 -4.35
CA ASP A 53 0.46 -4.97 -4.07
C ASP A 53 0.61 -6.31 -3.34
N GLU A 54 1.86 -6.72 -3.08
CA GLU A 54 2.18 -7.98 -2.40
C GLU A 54 1.54 -8.14 -1.01
N TRP A 55 1.11 -7.05 -0.37
CA TRP A 55 0.45 -7.04 0.93
C TRP A 55 -1.07 -6.83 0.82
N GLY A 56 -1.63 -6.84 -0.40
CA GLY A 56 -3.05 -6.75 -0.67
C GLY A 56 -3.60 -5.33 -0.76
N PHE A 57 -2.73 -4.30 -0.73
CA PHE A 57 -3.17 -2.91 -0.82
C PHE A 57 -3.46 -2.48 -2.25
N VAL A 58 -4.59 -1.80 -2.43
CA VAL A 58 -5.01 -1.16 -3.69
C VAL A 58 -5.18 0.34 -3.49
N ALA A 59 -5.14 1.14 -4.56
CA ALA A 59 -5.45 2.56 -4.46
C ALA A 59 -6.94 2.77 -4.12
N ILE A 60 -7.23 3.69 -3.18
CA ILE A 60 -8.60 4.00 -2.76
C ILE A 60 -9.41 4.57 -3.94
N ASP A 61 -8.80 5.42 -4.77
CA ASP A 61 -9.46 6.02 -5.95
C ASP A 61 -9.86 4.95 -6.98
N GLU A 62 -9.04 3.91 -7.17
CA GLU A 62 -9.34 2.77 -8.03
C GLU A 62 -10.48 1.92 -7.45
N LEU A 63 -10.45 1.67 -6.13
CA LEU A 63 -11.53 0.96 -5.44
C LEU A 63 -12.85 1.70 -5.57
N ILE A 64 -12.86 3.02 -5.36
CA ILE A 64 -14.05 3.87 -5.52
C ILE A 64 -14.60 3.74 -6.94
N SER A 65 -13.74 3.91 -7.95
CA SER A 65 -14.13 3.80 -9.36
C SER A 65 -14.80 2.46 -9.69
N ILE A 66 -14.30 1.36 -9.11
CA ILE A 66 -14.90 0.03 -9.29
C ILE A 66 -16.21 -0.11 -8.53
N CYS A 67 -16.30 0.50 -7.34
CA CYS A 67 -17.53 0.50 -6.54
C CYS A 67 -18.64 1.29 -7.24
N GLU A 68 -18.35 2.41 -7.91
CA GLU A 68 -19.34 3.16 -8.70
C GLU A 68 -19.97 2.31 -9.80
N VAL A 69 -19.16 1.46 -10.46
CA VAL A 69 -19.63 0.57 -11.52
C VAL A 69 -20.36 -0.66 -10.96
N LYS A 70 -19.81 -1.31 -9.93
CA LYS A 70 -20.32 -2.60 -9.41
C LYS A 70 -21.37 -2.46 -8.32
N ILE A 71 -21.46 -1.30 -7.69
CA ILE A 71 -22.38 -0.99 -6.59
C ILE A 71 -23.06 0.35 -6.90
N PRO A 72 -23.92 0.45 -7.95
CA PRO A 72 -24.40 1.74 -8.46
C PRO A 72 -25.25 2.56 -7.47
N TRP A 73 -25.73 1.92 -6.40
CA TRP A 73 -26.45 2.59 -5.32
C TRP A 73 -25.52 3.20 -4.27
N ALA A 74 -24.24 2.81 -4.23
CA ALA A 74 -23.27 3.33 -3.29
C ALA A 74 -22.74 4.70 -3.73
N ARG A 75 -22.51 5.58 -2.77
CA ARG A 75 -21.87 6.88 -2.97
C ARG A 75 -20.42 6.79 -2.55
N GLU A 76 -19.55 7.57 -3.19
CA GLU A 76 -18.14 7.69 -2.80
C GLU A 76 -17.97 7.94 -1.29
N SER A 77 -18.71 8.91 -0.75
CA SER A 77 -18.64 9.28 0.67
C SER A 77 -18.99 8.13 1.61
N TRP A 78 -19.85 7.21 1.17
CA TRP A 78 -20.21 6.02 1.93
C TRP A 78 -19.13 4.96 1.89
N VAL A 79 -18.46 4.77 0.75
CA VAL A 79 -17.29 3.89 0.65
C VAL A 79 -16.18 4.41 1.55
N VAL A 80 -15.83 5.70 1.43
CA VAL A 80 -14.79 6.33 2.25
C VAL A 80 -15.09 6.23 3.75
N ASP A 81 -16.34 6.41 4.17
CA ASP A 81 -16.73 6.23 5.57
C ASP A 81 -16.67 4.77 6.02
N LEU A 82 -17.08 3.84 5.16
CA LEU A 82 -16.98 2.40 5.41
C LEU A 82 -15.53 1.95 5.62
N LEU A 83 -14.55 2.50 4.90
CA LEU A 83 -13.14 2.11 5.03
C LEU A 83 -12.52 2.41 6.40
N LYS A 84 -13.24 3.15 7.28
CA LYS A 84 -12.85 3.35 8.69
C LYS A 84 -13.20 2.16 9.59
N ASP A 85 -13.96 1.20 9.08
CA ASP A 85 -14.35 -0.02 9.79
C ASP A 85 -13.13 -0.93 10.04
N PRO A 86 -13.07 -1.63 11.18
CA PRO A 86 -11.93 -2.48 11.53
C PRO A 86 -11.63 -3.61 10.55
N ASP A 87 -12.52 -3.97 9.63
CA ASP A 87 -12.22 -5.00 8.63
C ASP A 87 -11.27 -4.51 7.53
N PHE A 88 -11.03 -3.20 7.46
CA PHE A 88 -10.15 -2.56 6.48
C PHE A 88 -8.92 -1.95 7.16
N GLU A 89 -7.84 -1.89 6.41
CA GLU A 89 -6.64 -1.16 6.78
C GLU A 89 -6.31 -0.12 5.72
N ILE A 90 -6.14 1.13 6.15
CA ILE A 90 -5.78 2.25 5.30
C ILE A 90 -4.29 2.57 5.50
N LEU A 91 -3.56 2.59 4.39
CA LEU A 91 -2.18 3.01 4.33
C LEU A 91 -2.10 4.41 3.71
N GLU A 92 -1.62 5.36 4.52
CA GLU A 92 -1.40 6.77 4.14
C GLU A 92 -2.60 7.55 3.62
N GLY A 93 -3.82 7.08 3.93
CA GLY A 93 -5.03 7.69 3.40
C GLY A 93 -5.20 7.53 1.88
N LYS A 94 -4.39 6.69 1.23
CA LYS A 94 -4.37 6.51 -0.23
C LYS A 94 -4.56 5.09 -0.69
N TYR A 95 -4.14 4.14 0.14
CA TYR A 95 -4.25 2.72 -0.17
C TYR A 95 -5.10 2.03 0.89
N VAL A 96 -5.77 0.96 0.48
CA VAL A 96 -6.61 0.16 1.37
C VAL A 96 -6.48 -1.32 1.05
N ARG A 97 -6.58 -2.15 2.08
CA ARG A 97 -6.76 -3.61 1.96
C ARG A 97 -7.83 -4.10 2.92
N ALA A 98 -8.34 -5.30 2.66
CA ALA A 98 -9.01 -6.07 3.71
C ALA A 98 -7.95 -6.56 4.70
N ARG A 99 -8.26 -6.63 6.00
CA ARG A 99 -7.27 -7.14 6.98
C ARG A 99 -7.02 -8.64 6.85
N ASP A 100 -8.04 -9.39 6.47
CA ASP A 100 -8.01 -10.84 6.42
C ASP A 100 -8.93 -11.39 5.31
N GLY A 101 -9.00 -12.71 5.20
CA GLY A 101 -9.98 -13.40 4.34
C GLY A 101 -9.68 -13.34 2.84
N HIS A 102 -8.45 -13.03 2.44
CA HIS A 102 -8.04 -13.05 1.03
C HIS A 102 -8.11 -14.49 0.47
N ASN A 103 -8.76 -14.64 -0.68
CA ASN A 103 -8.83 -15.88 -1.45
C ASN A 103 -7.74 -15.97 -2.53
N TYR A 104 -6.78 -15.04 -2.49
CA TYR A 104 -5.54 -15.03 -3.27
C TYR A 104 -4.36 -14.87 -2.32
N TYR A 105 -3.17 -15.18 -2.81
CA TYR A 105 -1.97 -15.07 -1.99
C TYR A 105 -1.64 -13.61 -1.70
N VAL A 106 -1.54 -13.29 -0.41
CA VAL A 106 -1.04 -12.01 0.12
C VAL A 106 0.11 -12.33 1.06
N GLU A 107 1.21 -11.58 0.98
CA GLU A 107 2.31 -11.74 1.93
C GLU A 107 1.81 -11.46 3.35
N PRO A 108 2.08 -12.36 4.31
CA PRO A 108 1.72 -12.12 5.69
C PRO A 108 2.40 -10.85 6.21
N GLU A 109 1.74 -10.17 7.14
CA GLU A 109 2.38 -9.06 7.87
C GLU A 109 3.69 -9.57 8.47
N PRO A 110 4.81 -8.88 8.19
CA PRO A 110 6.09 -9.43 8.55
C PRO A 110 6.31 -9.23 10.06
N GLU A 111 6.70 -10.29 10.76
CA GLU A 111 6.97 -10.25 12.20
C GLU A 111 8.34 -9.63 12.45
N VAL A 112 8.49 -8.87 13.54
CA VAL A 112 9.80 -8.33 13.92
C VAL A 112 10.77 -9.48 14.18
N ALA A 113 11.89 -9.49 13.47
CA ALA A 113 12.88 -10.56 13.55
C ALA A 113 14.30 -9.98 13.59
N GLU A 114 15.20 -10.69 14.29
CA GLU A 114 16.63 -10.40 14.22
C GLU A 114 17.17 -10.81 12.83
N PRO A 115 17.81 -9.90 12.08
CA PRO A 115 18.36 -10.22 10.77
C PRO A 115 19.74 -10.90 10.87
N PRO A 116 20.21 -11.56 9.80
CA PRO A 116 21.59 -12.00 9.71
C PRO A 116 22.57 -10.82 9.69
N GLY A 117 23.88 -11.11 9.78
CA GLY A 117 24.95 -10.11 9.80
C GLY A 117 24.91 -9.11 8.63
N VAL A 118 24.60 -9.61 7.43
CA VAL A 118 24.50 -8.81 6.21
C VAL A 118 23.28 -9.23 5.41
N LEU A 119 22.57 -8.24 4.87
CA LEU A 119 21.48 -8.39 3.89
C LEU A 119 21.76 -7.54 2.65
N TYR A 120 21.00 -7.76 1.58
CA TYR A 120 21.16 -7.07 0.30
C TYR A 120 19.87 -6.44 -0.18
N ALA A 121 19.93 -5.24 -0.74
CA ALA A 121 18.78 -4.57 -1.36
C ALA A 121 19.09 -4.24 -2.83
N VAL A 122 18.04 -4.28 -3.64
CA VAL A 122 18.06 -3.83 -5.04
C VAL A 122 17.53 -2.41 -5.09
N VAL A 123 18.30 -1.51 -5.71
CA VAL A 123 17.97 -0.08 -5.76
C VAL A 123 18.18 0.41 -7.20
N PRO A 124 17.28 1.23 -7.77
CA PRO A 124 17.54 1.85 -9.07
C PRO A 124 18.84 2.65 -9.05
N LYS A 125 19.72 2.50 -10.06
CA LYS A 125 21.03 3.21 -10.11
C LYS A 125 20.90 4.72 -9.95
N ILE A 126 19.82 5.30 -10.47
CA ILE A 126 19.52 6.73 -10.33
C ILE A 126 19.30 7.16 -8.87
N MET A 127 18.80 6.26 -8.01
CA MET A 127 18.57 6.54 -6.59
C MET A 127 19.79 6.28 -5.71
N LEU A 128 20.85 5.66 -6.23
CA LEU A 128 22.00 5.23 -5.43
C LEU A 128 22.62 6.37 -4.62
N LYS A 129 22.90 7.51 -5.24
CA LYS A 129 23.49 8.68 -4.55
C LYS A 129 22.59 9.16 -3.41
N THR A 130 21.28 9.17 -3.62
CA THR A 130 20.30 9.59 -2.62
C THR A 130 20.22 8.58 -1.48
N VAL A 131 20.23 7.28 -1.78
CA VAL A 131 20.18 6.21 -0.77
C VAL A 131 21.43 6.21 0.09
N LEU A 132 22.63 6.34 -0.49
CA LEU A 132 23.87 6.41 0.27
C LEU A 132 23.99 7.68 1.12
N LYS A 133 23.32 8.77 0.74
CA LYS A 133 23.34 10.04 1.49
C LYS A 133 22.28 10.09 2.59
N SER A 134 21.08 9.58 2.33
CA SER A 134 19.90 9.77 3.20
C SER A 134 19.38 8.49 3.85
N GLY A 135 20.00 7.36 3.53
CA GLY A 135 19.56 6.04 3.94
C GLY A 135 18.60 5.39 2.94
N LEU A 136 18.39 4.10 3.11
CA LEU A 136 17.43 3.31 2.36
C LEU A 136 16.08 3.48 3.04
N LYS A 137 15.28 4.38 2.49
CA LYS A 137 13.92 4.65 2.94
C LYS A 137 12.94 4.17 1.90
N THR A 138 11.85 3.55 2.34
CA THR A 138 10.71 3.40 1.46
C THR A 138 10.03 4.74 1.27
N LEU A 139 9.47 4.92 0.09
CA LEU A 139 8.38 5.85 -0.05
C LEU A 139 7.19 5.22 0.67
N LYS A 140 6.55 6.03 1.50
CA LYS A 140 5.14 5.90 1.76
C LYS A 140 4.68 4.61 2.47
N GLY A 141 5.29 4.31 3.62
CA GLY A 141 4.79 3.27 4.53
C GLY A 141 5.00 1.81 4.09
N ARG A 142 5.53 1.55 2.89
CA ARG A 142 5.93 0.21 2.40
C ARG A 142 7.18 -0.30 3.10
N PHE A 143 7.50 -1.58 2.92
CA PHE A 143 8.79 -2.16 3.31
C PHE A 143 9.72 -2.34 2.10
N THR A 144 11.02 -2.13 2.29
CA THR A 144 12.02 -2.53 1.32
C THR A 144 12.36 -3.99 1.57
N ARG A 145 12.22 -4.82 0.54
CA ARG A 145 12.68 -6.19 0.55
C ARG A 145 14.20 -6.26 0.58
N LEU A 146 14.68 -7.15 1.43
CA LEU A 146 16.08 -7.43 1.67
C LEU A 146 16.31 -8.94 1.51
N TYR A 147 17.36 -9.28 0.77
CA TYR A 147 17.73 -10.64 0.41
C TYR A 147 18.91 -11.12 1.23
N GLN A 148 18.97 -12.42 1.50
CA GLN A 148 20.04 -13.00 2.30
C GLN A 148 21.33 -13.19 1.49
N THR A 149 21.20 -13.35 0.17
CA THR A 149 22.33 -13.54 -0.73
C THR A 149 22.37 -12.50 -1.85
N VAL A 150 23.56 -12.29 -2.41
CA VAL A 150 23.74 -11.42 -3.60
C VAL A 150 23.03 -12.03 -4.81
N ASP A 151 23.04 -13.36 -4.94
CA ASP A 151 22.44 -14.05 -6.09
C ASP A 151 20.90 -13.91 -6.10
N GLU A 152 20.27 -13.96 -4.92
CA GLU A 152 18.84 -13.64 -4.78
C GLU A 152 18.56 -12.19 -5.17
N ALA A 153 19.31 -11.23 -4.64
CA ALA A 153 19.17 -9.83 -5.00
C ALA A 153 19.37 -9.61 -6.50
N TRP A 154 20.33 -10.30 -7.11
CA TRP A 154 20.61 -10.24 -8.54
C TRP A 154 19.44 -10.77 -9.37
N TYR A 155 18.93 -11.95 -9.02
CA TYR A 155 17.76 -12.54 -9.67
C TYR A 155 16.57 -11.58 -9.69
N PHE A 156 16.30 -10.88 -8.58
CA PHE A 156 15.24 -9.89 -8.52
C PHE A 156 15.59 -8.57 -9.24
N SER A 157 16.85 -8.16 -9.28
CA SER A 157 17.28 -6.98 -10.06
C SER A 157 17.09 -7.19 -11.56
N MET A 158 17.30 -8.41 -12.06
CA MET A 158 17.10 -8.75 -13.47
C MET A 158 15.62 -8.68 -13.90
N LYS A 159 14.68 -8.85 -12.95
CA LYS A 159 13.24 -8.67 -13.20
C LYS A 159 12.80 -7.20 -13.18
N GLY A 160 13.68 -6.31 -12.72
CA GLY A 160 13.43 -4.88 -12.61
C GLY A 160 13.73 -4.12 -13.89
N SER A 161 14.24 -2.89 -13.73
CA SER A 161 14.46 -1.96 -14.85
C SER A 161 15.72 -2.24 -15.67
N GLY A 162 16.48 -3.30 -15.33
CA GLY A 162 17.79 -3.61 -15.92
C GLY A 162 18.91 -2.63 -15.53
N SER A 163 18.59 -1.53 -14.84
CA SER A 163 19.55 -0.52 -14.37
C SER A 163 19.73 -0.53 -12.85
N ASP A 164 19.28 -1.58 -12.18
CA ASP A 164 19.29 -1.64 -10.74
C ASP A 164 20.68 -2.03 -10.22
N VAL A 165 21.05 -1.52 -9.04
CA VAL A 165 22.30 -1.81 -8.34
C VAL A 165 22.00 -2.53 -7.03
N ILE A 166 22.91 -3.41 -6.63
CA ILE A 166 22.84 -4.10 -5.35
C ILE A 166 23.62 -3.32 -4.31
N ILE A 167 23.01 -3.09 -3.16
CA ILE A 167 23.69 -2.55 -1.99
C ILE A 167 23.70 -3.60 -0.88
N SER A 168 24.79 -3.64 -0.12
CA SER A 168 24.91 -4.45 1.10
C SER A 168 24.55 -3.61 2.32
N ILE A 169 23.94 -4.26 3.29
CA ILE A 169 23.45 -3.67 4.53
C ILE A 169 24.09 -4.41 5.69
N LYS A 170 24.73 -3.69 6.63
CA LYS A 170 25.19 -4.25 7.91
C LYS A 170 24.01 -4.44 8.86
N SER A 171 23.13 -5.40 8.54
CA SER A 171 21.79 -5.54 9.12
C SER A 171 21.78 -5.87 10.61
N GLN A 172 22.65 -6.76 11.07
CA GLN A 172 22.75 -7.06 12.51
C GLN A 172 23.17 -5.83 13.32
N LYS A 173 24.16 -5.06 12.85
CA LYS A 173 24.58 -3.81 13.50
C LYS A 173 23.47 -2.76 13.50
N ALA A 174 22.70 -2.67 12.42
CA ALA A 174 21.54 -1.78 12.36
C ALA A 174 20.46 -2.20 13.36
N TYR A 175 20.20 -3.51 13.48
CA TYR A 175 19.25 -4.08 14.43
C TYR A 175 19.63 -3.81 15.89
N GLU A 176 20.90 -4.03 16.25
CA GLU A 176 21.46 -3.69 17.58
C GLU A 176 21.31 -2.20 17.93
N LYS A 177 21.15 -1.33 16.93
CA LYS A 177 20.94 0.11 17.07
C LYS A 177 19.48 0.53 16.95
N GLY A 178 18.55 -0.43 16.94
CA GLY A 178 17.11 -0.21 17.02
C GLY A 178 16.38 -0.20 15.68
N VAL A 179 17.05 -0.51 14.56
CA VAL A 179 16.37 -0.68 13.27
C VAL A 179 15.52 -1.95 13.32
N LYS A 180 14.23 -1.82 13.03
CA LYS A 180 13.31 -2.95 12.99
C LYS A 180 13.37 -3.64 11.63
N PHE A 181 13.76 -4.90 11.65
CA PHE A 181 13.65 -5.81 10.52
C PHE A 181 12.45 -6.70 10.73
N PHE A 182 11.81 -7.07 9.63
CA PHE A 182 10.61 -7.88 9.66
C PHE A 182 10.79 -9.07 8.72
N LEU A 183 10.55 -10.29 9.18
CA LEU A 183 10.71 -11.48 8.36
C LEU A 183 9.37 -11.86 7.72
N SER A 184 9.35 -11.98 6.39
CA SER A 184 8.30 -12.70 5.66
C SER A 184 8.84 -14.04 5.17
N GLN A 185 8.01 -14.89 4.55
CA GLN A 185 8.40 -16.26 4.19
C GLN A 185 9.65 -16.37 3.31
N ARG A 186 10.00 -15.32 2.55
CA ARG A 186 11.07 -15.37 1.54
C ARG A 186 12.09 -14.24 1.63
N CYS A 187 11.88 -13.23 2.46
CA CYS A 187 12.78 -12.09 2.55
C CYS A 187 12.64 -11.35 3.87
N TYR A 188 13.65 -10.54 4.19
CA TYR A 188 13.57 -9.56 5.25
C TYR A 188 13.00 -8.27 4.69
N ASN A 189 12.34 -7.51 5.54
CA ASN A 189 11.63 -6.28 5.21
C ASN A 189 12.07 -5.20 6.19
N VAL A 190 12.22 -3.97 5.69
CA VAL A 190 12.64 -2.84 6.53
C VAL A 190 11.95 -1.55 6.08
N ARG A 191 11.62 -0.67 7.03
CA ARG A 191 11.05 0.65 6.68
C ARG A 191 12.13 1.68 6.37
N TYR A 192 13.22 1.62 7.13
CA TYR A 192 14.32 2.56 7.02
C TYR A 192 15.64 1.93 7.47
N ILE A 193 16.69 2.15 6.70
CA ILE A 193 18.08 1.87 7.13
C ILE A 193 18.89 3.16 7.01
N PRO A 194 19.51 3.62 8.12
CA PRO A 194 20.43 4.75 8.10
C PRO A 194 21.62 4.55 7.14
N PRO A 195 22.12 5.61 6.50
CA PRO A 195 23.15 5.53 5.46
C PRO A 195 24.46 4.88 5.94
N GLU A 196 24.83 5.01 7.22
CA GLU A 196 26.06 4.45 7.79
C GLU A 196 26.12 2.92 7.77
N TYR A 197 24.98 2.24 7.60
CA TYR A 197 24.91 0.78 7.46
C TYR A 197 24.93 0.31 6.01
N LEU A 198 24.94 1.23 5.04
CA LEU A 198 24.85 0.93 3.62
C LEU A 198 26.23 0.99 2.96
N SER A 199 26.51 0.03 2.09
CA SER A 199 27.67 0.09 1.19
C SER A 199 27.33 -0.49 -0.18
N VAL A 200 27.92 0.08 -1.22
CA VAL A 200 27.71 -0.41 -2.58
C VAL A 200 28.46 -1.73 -2.76
N LYS A 201 27.79 -2.74 -3.32
CA LYS A 201 28.45 -3.88 -3.93
C LYS A 201 28.19 -3.83 -5.43
N ILE A 202 29.25 -3.59 -6.20
CA ILE A 202 29.17 -3.75 -7.65
C ILE A 202 29.14 -5.26 -7.91
N PRO A 203 28.10 -5.80 -8.56
CA PRO A 203 28.08 -7.21 -8.91
C PRO A 203 29.24 -7.53 -9.85
N ARG A 204 29.88 -8.69 -9.65
CA ARG A 204 30.90 -9.24 -10.55
C ARG A 204 30.41 -9.16 -11.99
N GLY A 205 31.18 -8.53 -12.89
CA GLY A 205 31.06 -8.77 -14.32
C GLY A 205 31.36 -7.58 -15.23
N GLU A 206 30.81 -6.40 -14.98
CA GLU A 206 30.93 -5.27 -15.91
C GLU A 206 30.95 -3.96 -15.12
N PHE A 207 31.67 -2.94 -15.63
CA PHE A 207 31.98 -1.63 -15.03
C PHE A 207 33.34 -1.47 -14.30
N GLU A 208 34.27 -2.43 -14.42
CA GLU A 208 35.71 -2.12 -14.44
C GLU A 208 36.19 -2.04 -15.90
N LYS A 209 35.78 -0.97 -16.61
CA LYS A 209 36.46 -0.44 -17.79
C LYS A 209 36.30 1.07 -17.82
#